data_AF-C4GBW4-F1
#
_entry.id   AF-C4GBW4-F1
#
_cell.length_a   1.000
_cell.length_b   1.000
_cell.length_c   1.000
_cell.angle_alpha   90.00
_cell.angle_beta   90.00
_cell.angle_gamma   90.00
#
_symmetry.space_group_name_H-M   'P 1'
#
loop_
_entity.id
_entity.type
_entity.pdbx_description
1 polymer ?
#
loop_
_entity_poly.entity_id
_entity_poly.type
_entity_poly.pdbx_seq_one_letter_code
_entity_poly.pdbx_strand_id
1 'polypeptide(L)'
;MSGDQSQKIAEKRDREKKVIGQMIAIYCHKKHGRREGLCPDCQQLFDYAQARSRRCPFMETKTFCSACEVHCYEPKMRDKIREIMRYSGPRMLLYHPLLLLKHMLTDRIHVFSKRAEKKQSGR
;
A
#
# COMPACT_ATOMS: atom_id res chain seq x y z
N MET A 1 -13.33 27.40 -5.24
CA MET A 1 -13.74 26.00 -5.00
C MET A 1 -12.60 25.18 -4.37
N SER A 2 -11.95 25.71 -3.33
CA SER A 2 -10.64 25.21 -2.87
C SER A 2 -10.72 24.38 -1.58
N GLY A 3 -11.84 24.44 -0.85
CA GLY A 3 -12.05 23.72 0.41
C GLY A 3 -12.27 22.21 0.24
N ASP A 4 -12.98 21.81 -0.81
CA ASP A 4 -13.34 20.40 -1.08
C ASP A 4 -12.13 19.52 -1.42
N GLN A 5 -11.15 20.05 -2.17
CA GLN A 5 -9.94 19.31 -2.54
C GLN A 5 -9.01 19.07 -1.33
N SER A 6 -8.86 20.06 -0.45
CA SER A 6 -8.02 19.92 0.74
C SER A 6 -8.56 18.85 1.70
N GLN A 7 -9.89 18.78 1.86
CA GLN A 7 -10.56 17.76 2.66
C GLN A 7 -10.40 16.35 2.07
N LYS A 8 -10.59 16.18 0.76
CA LYS A 8 -10.38 14.89 0.06
C LYS A 8 -8.94 14.38 0.20
N ILE A 9 -7.96 15.29 0.13
CA ILE A 9 -6.54 14.94 0.32
C ILE A 9 -6.29 14.49 1.77
N ALA A 10 -6.85 15.18 2.76
CA ALA A 10 -6.73 14.79 4.17
C ALA A 10 -7.31 13.39 4.42
N GLU A 11 -8.51 13.12 3.92
CA GLU A 11 -9.15 11.81 4.03
C GLU A 11 -8.34 10.71 3.33
N LYS A 12 -7.72 11.02 2.20
CA LYS A 12 -6.82 10.09 1.50
C LYS A 12 -5.58 9.79 2.34
N ARG A 13 -4.97 10.79 2.97
CA ARG A 13 -3.83 10.59 3.89
C ARG A 13 -4.19 9.68 5.05
N ASP A 14 -5.36 9.89 5.65
CA ASP A 14 -5.82 9.06 6.76
C ASP A 14 -6.10 7.62 6.33
N ARG A 15 -6.69 7.42 5.14
CA ARG A 15 -6.88 6.09 4.55
C ARG A 15 -5.55 5.37 4.31
N GLU A 16 -4.59 6.02 3.67
CA GLU A 16 -3.26 5.43 3.43
C GLU A 16 -2.53 5.11 4.73
N LYS A 17 -2.62 5.99 5.74
CA LYS A 17 -2.06 5.77 7.08
C LYS A 17 -2.66 4.52 7.74
N LYS A 18 -3.99 4.34 7.67
CA LYS A 18 -4.65 3.16 8.23
C LYS A 18 -4.21 1.88 7.52
N VAL A 19 -4.17 1.91 6.18
CA VAL A 19 -3.74 0.77 5.36
C VAL A 19 -2.30 0.35 5.71
N ILE A 20 -1.35 1.29 5.68
CA ILE A 20 0.05 0.93 5.96
C ILE A 20 0.24 0.45 7.40
N GLY A 21 -0.50 1.01 8.35
CA GLY A 21 -0.49 0.57 9.75
C GLY A 21 -0.98 -0.88 9.90
N GLN A 22 -2.09 -1.24 9.24
CA GLN A 22 -2.59 -2.62 9.23
C GLN A 22 -1.58 -3.59 8.60
N MET A 23 -0.97 -3.20 7.49
CA MET A 23 0.05 -4.04 6.82
C MET A 23 1.25 -4.30 7.73
N ILE A 24 1.73 -3.26 8.42
CA ILE A 24 2.84 -3.37 9.36
C ILE A 24 2.44 -4.23 10.57
N ALA A 25 1.22 -4.08 11.08
CA ALA A 25 0.72 -4.90 12.20
C ALA A 25 0.65 -6.39 11.84
N ILE A 26 0.10 -6.73 10.66
CA ILE A 26 0.06 -8.12 10.16
C ILE A 26 1.47 -8.71 10.10
N TYR A 27 2.43 -7.95 9.56
CA TYR A 27 3.82 -8.36 9.47
C TYR A 27 4.43 -8.56 10.86
N CYS A 28 4.31 -7.56 11.73
CA CYS A 28 4.86 -7.58 13.09
C CYS A 28 4.31 -8.76 13.91
N HIS A 29 3.00 -9.01 13.85
CA HIS A 29 2.38 -10.09 14.62
C HIS A 29 2.84 -11.48 14.14
N LYS A 30 2.98 -11.66 12.82
CA LYS A 30 3.36 -12.97 12.27
C LYS A 30 4.87 -13.22 12.25
N LYS A 31 5.68 -12.19 12.04
CA LYS A 31 7.16 -12.32 11.94
C LYS A 31 7.86 -12.14 13.28
N HIS A 32 7.40 -11.21 14.11
CA HIS A 32 8.02 -10.89 15.40
C HIS A 32 7.24 -11.45 16.60
N GLY A 33 6.11 -12.13 16.36
CA GLY A 33 5.35 -12.82 17.41
C GLY A 33 4.62 -11.90 18.41
N ARG A 34 4.53 -10.59 18.14
CA ARG A 34 3.76 -9.67 19.00
C ARG A 34 2.26 -9.93 18.85
N ARG A 35 1.55 -10.03 19.98
CA ARG A 35 0.08 -10.15 19.99
C ARG A 35 -0.62 -8.80 20.16
N GLU A 36 0.07 -7.83 20.77
CA GLU A 36 -0.46 -6.50 21.06
C GLU A 36 0.53 -5.41 20.67
N GLY A 37 0.07 -4.43 19.89
CA GLY A 37 0.88 -3.31 19.43
C GLY A 37 2.05 -3.69 18.50
N LEU A 38 2.76 -2.66 18.03
CA LEU A 38 3.94 -2.82 17.17
C LEU A 38 5.22 -2.97 18.01
N CYS A 39 6.18 -3.74 17.53
CA CYS A 39 7.54 -3.71 18.08
C CYS A 39 8.23 -2.37 17.75
N PRO A 40 9.32 -1.99 18.45
CA PRO A 40 10.01 -0.73 18.22
C PRO A 40 10.41 -0.48 16.75
N ASP A 41 10.89 -1.52 16.05
CA ASP A 41 11.28 -1.40 14.65
C ASP A 41 10.08 -1.15 13.72
N CYS A 42 8.98 -1.86 13.95
CA CYS A 42 7.75 -1.68 13.17
C CYS A 42 7.09 -0.33 13.46
N GLN A 43 7.15 0.13 14.71
CA GLN A 43 6.68 1.44 15.12
C GLN A 43 7.50 2.55 14.43
N GLN A 44 8.83 2.45 14.45
CA GLN A 44 9.72 3.39 13.77
C GLN A 44 9.42 3.47 12.26
N LEU A 45 9.20 2.33 11.61
CA LEU A 45 8.85 2.28 10.19
C LEU A 45 7.48 2.94 9.92
N PHE A 46 6.50 2.71 10.80
CA PHE A 46 5.18 3.32 10.69
C PHE A 46 5.23 4.84 10.85
N ASP A 47 5.96 5.34 11.85
CA ASP A 47 6.11 6.78 12.09
C ASP A 47 6.88 7.46 10.95
N TYR A 48 7.92 6.79 10.43
CA TYR A 48 8.63 7.24 9.24
C TYR A 48 7.69 7.36 8.02
N ALA A 49 6.87 6.34 7.76
CA ALA A 49 5.92 6.36 6.65
C ALA A 49 4.87 7.47 6.79
N GLN A 50 4.34 7.68 8.00
CA GLN A 50 3.43 8.78 8.28
C GLN A 50 4.06 10.15 8.02
N ALA A 51 5.28 10.37 8.51
CA ALA A 51 5.98 11.64 8.32
C ALA A 51 6.18 11.95 6.82
N ARG A 52 6.48 10.93 6.00
CA ARG A 52 6.59 11.07 4.54
C ARG A 52 5.26 11.35 3.86
N SER A 53 4.18 10.68 4.26
CA SER A 53 2.83 10.91 3.69
C SER A 53 2.33 12.33 3.95
N ARG A 54 2.55 12.87 5.15
CA ARG A 54 2.16 14.25 5.51
C ARG A 54 2.79 15.30 4.62
N ARG A 55 4.04 15.10 4.19
CA ARG A 55 4.81 16.05 3.37
C ARG A 55 4.77 15.74 1.88
N CYS A 56 3.98 14.76 1.44
CA CYS A 56 3.96 14.35 0.04
C CYS A 56 3.24 15.41 -0.82
N PRO A 57 3.91 15.99 -1.84
CA PRO A 57 3.29 16.95 -2.75
C PRO A 57 2.37 16.27 -3.78
N PHE A 58 2.65 15.01 -4.11
CA PHE A 58 1.92 14.23 -5.12
C PHE A 58 0.73 13.45 -4.56
N MET A 59 0.27 13.79 -3.35
CA MET A 59 -0.76 13.01 -2.66
C MET A 59 -2.09 12.99 -3.42
N GLU A 60 -2.40 14.06 -4.14
CA GLU A 60 -3.63 14.17 -4.92
C GLU A 60 -3.60 13.23 -6.13
N THR A 61 -2.51 13.26 -6.90
CA THR A 61 -2.40 12.59 -8.20
C THR A 61 -2.00 11.11 -8.10
N LYS A 62 -1.18 10.72 -7.11
CA LYS A 62 -0.67 9.35 -7.01
C LYS A 62 -1.70 8.38 -6.45
N THR A 63 -1.75 7.15 -6.93
CA THR A 63 -2.63 6.10 -6.37
C THR A 63 -2.00 5.40 -5.17
N PHE A 64 -0.69 5.14 -5.22
CA PHE A 64 0.08 4.48 -4.15
C PHE A 64 1.49 5.04 -4.05
N CYS A 65 2.13 4.92 -2.88
CA CYS A 65 3.53 5.30 -2.68
C CYS A 65 4.52 4.53 -3.58
N SER A 66 4.16 3.33 -4.04
CA SER A 66 4.96 2.53 -4.98
C SER A 66 5.02 3.12 -6.39
N ALA A 67 4.03 3.91 -6.78
CA ALA A 67 3.95 4.59 -8.07
C ALA A 67 4.54 6.01 -8.04
N CYS A 68 5.26 6.37 -6.97
CA CYS A 68 5.82 7.71 -6.84
C CYS A 68 7.04 7.86 -7.75
N GLU A 69 7.05 8.92 -8.56
CA GLU A 69 8.16 9.24 -9.48
C GLU A 69 9.44 9.65 -8.74
N VAL A 70 9.31 10.13 -7.50
CA VAL A 70 10.45 10.57 -6.68
C VAL A 70 10.88 9.53 -5.64
N HIS A 71 12.18 9.46 -5.41
CA HIS A 71 12.79 8.63 -4.38
C HIS A 71 12.70 9.29 -2.99
N CYS A 72 11.52 9.25 -2.37
CA CYS A 72 11.28 9.86 -1.06
C CYS A 72 11.65 8.96 0.14
N TYR A 73 11.82 7.65 -0.07
CA TYR A 73 12.24 6.70 0.97
C TYR A 73 13.73 6.43 0.89
N GLU A 74 14.39 6.48 2.05
CA GLU A 74 15.74 5.94 2.25
C GLU A 74 15.77 4.46 1.82
N PRO A 75 16.83 3.99 1.14
CA PRO A 75 16.92 2.62 0.63
C PRO A 75 16.57 1.55 1.68
N LYS A 76 17.15 1.65 2.89
CA LYS A 76 16.91 0.69 3.98
C LYS A 76 15.44 0.63 4.40
N MET A 77 14.79 1.79 4.56
CA MET A 77 13.36 1.86 4.90
C MET A 77 12.47 1.40 3.75
N ARG A 78 12.90 1.64 2.51
CA ARG A 78 12.19 1.21 1.31
C ARG A 78 12.16 -0.32 1.20
N ASP A 79 13.26 -0.98 1.50
CA ASP A 79 13.31 -2.44 1.40
C ASP A 79 12.49 -3.09 2.51
N LYS A 80 12.52 -2.54 3.73
CA LYS A 80 11.61 -2.94 4.81
C LYS A 80 10.14 -2.80 4.41
N ILE A 81 9.73 -1.66 3.86
CA ILE A 81 8.31 -1.48 3.50
C ILE A 81 7.91 -2.38 2.33
N ARG A 82 8.80 -2.64 1.36
CA ARG A 82 8.56 -3.60 0.28
C ARG A 82 8.38 -5.02 0.79
N GLU A 83 9.18 -5.44 1.76
CA GLU A 83 9.01 -6.73 2.40
C GLU A 83 7.63 -6.85 3.06
N ILE A 84 7.23 -5.83 3.81
CA ILE A 84 5.91 -5.76 4.44
C ILE A 84 4.80 -5.77 3.38
N MET A 85 4.93 -5.00 2.31
CA MET A 85 3.96 -4.98 1.21
C MET A 85 3.81 -6.36 0.56
N ARG A 86 4.93 -7.06 0.31
CA ARG A 86 4.93 -8.40 -0.27
C ARG A 86 4.33 -9.45 0.68
N TYR A 87 4.59 -9.32 1.98
CA TYR A 87 4.10 -10.25 2.98
C TYR A 87 2.62 -10.00 3.33
N SER A 88 2.29 -8.76 3.66
CA SER A 88 0.98 -8.38 4.17
C SER A 88 -0.03 -8.07 3.06
N GLY A 89 0.41 -7.71 1.85
CA GLY A 89 -0.48 -7.39 0.72
C GLY A 89 -1.50 -8.49 0.43
N PRO A 90 -1.08 -9.73 0.14
CA PRO A 90 -2.01 -10.84 -0.07
C PRO A 90 -2.87 -11.18 1.15
N ARG A 91 -2.35 -10.93 2.36
CA ARG A 91 -3.03 -11.23 3.63
C ARG A 91 -4.06 -10.17 4.02
N MET A 92 -3.88 -8.93 3.57
CA MET A 92 -4.79 -7.83 3.78
C MET A 92 -6.11 -8.00 3.01
N LEU A 93 -6.10 -8.82 1.94
CA LEU A 93 -7.29 -9.22 1.18
C LEU A 93 -8.33 -9.96 2.05
N LEU A 94 -7.89 -10.61 3.14
CA LEU A 94 -8.77 -11.27 4.10
C LEU A 94 -9.49 -10.29 5.03
N TYR A 95 -8.97 -9.06 5.17
CA TYR A 95 -9.51 -8.04 6.09
C TYR A 95 -10.34 -6.97 5.36
N HIS A 96 -10.02 -6.66 4.10
CA HIS A 96 -10.78 -5.71 3.29
C HIS A 96 -11.27 -6.35 1.96
N PRO A 97 -12.33 -7.18 2.00
CA PRO A 97 -12.84 -7.86 0.81
C PRO A 97 -13.35 -6.90 -0.28
N LEU A 98 -13.80 -5.70 0.08
CA LEU A 98 -14.30 -4.69 -0.87
C LEU A 98 -13.18 -4.01 -1.69
N LEU A 99 -11.96 -3.90 -1.14
CA LEU A 99 -10.79 -3.43 -1.89
C LEU A 99 -10.42 -4.43 -3.00
N LEU A 100 -10.62 -5.73 -2.73
CA LEU A 100 -10.43 -6.80 -3.69
C LEU A 100 -11.44 -6.71 -4.85
N LEU A 101 -12.71 -6.39 -4.61
CA LEU A 101 -13.71 -6.24 -5.67
C LEU A 101 -13.38 -5.08 -6.63
N LYS A 102 -12.93 -3.93 -6.10
CA LYS A 102 -12.54 -2.77 -6.93
C LYS A 102 -11.24 -3.03 -7.71
N HIS A 103 -10.25 -3.68 -7.08
CA HIS A 103 -8.99 -4.03 -7.74
C HIS A 103 -9.16 -5.18 -8.74
N MET A 104 -9.98 -6.20 -8.45
CA MET A 104 -10.29 -7.29 -9.37
C MET A 104 -10.99 -6.80 -10.65
N LEU A 105 -11.86 -5.79 -10.58
CA LEU A 105 -12.45 -5.19 -11.79
C LEU A 105 -11.41 -4.45 -12.65
N THR A 106 -10.34 -3.93 -12.05
CA THR A 106 -9.30 -3.17 -12.77
C THR A 106 -8.15 -4.08 -13.25
N ASP A 107 -7.80 -5.11 -12.47
CA ASP A 107 -6.71 -6.06 -12.76
C ASP A 107 -7.16 -7.25 -13.61
N ARG A 108 -8.44 -7.67 -13.56
CA ARG A 108 -8.91 -8.74 -14.45
C ARG A 108 -8.90 -8.32 -15.92
N ILE A 109 -8.93 -7.04 -16.25
CA ILE A 109 -8.79 -6.58 -17.65
C ILE A 109 -7.34 -6.74 -18.14
N HIS A 110 -6.34 -6.60 -17.26
CA HIS A 110 -4.92 -6.66 -17.66
C HIS A 110 -4.28 -8.05 -17.55
N VAL A 111 -4.76 -8.91 -16.63
CA VAL A 111 -4.21 -10.27 -16.45
C VAL A 111 -4.91 -11.31 -17.33
N PHE A 112 -6.20 -11.14 -17.66
CA PHE A 112 -6.90 -12.07 -18.57
C PHE A 112 -6.50 -11.85 -20.04
N SER A 113 -6.32 -10.60 -20.49
CA SER A 113 -5.89 -10.28 -21.87
C SER A 113 -4.54 -10.93 -22.22
N LYS A 114 -3.54 -10.80 -21.33
CA LYS A 114 -2.21 -11.41 -21.53
C LYS A 114 -2.20 -12.95 -21.53
N ARG A 115 -3.14 -13.61 -20.84
CA ARG A 115 -3.27 -15.08 -20.85
C ARG A 115 -4.05 -15.59 -22.06
N ALA A 116 -4.94 -14.80 -22.63
CA ALA A 116 -5.67 -15.13 -23.85
C ALA A 116 -4.77 -15.00 -25.11
N GLU A 117 -3.97 -13.94 -25.22
CA GLU A 117 -3.07 -13.73 -26.37
C GLU A 117 -1.96 -14.78 -26.46
N LYS A 118 -1.38 -15.20 -25.32
CA LYS A 118 -0.31 -16.22 -25.30
C LYS A 118 -0.79 -17.62 -25.67
N LYS A 119 -2.10 -17.87 -25.71
CA LYS A 119 -2.67 -19.17 -26.12
C LYS A 119 -2.95 -19.25 -27.62
N GLN A 120 -2.86 -18.15 -28.37
CA GLN A 120 -3.19 -18.12 -29.81
C GLN A 120 -1.96 -17.95 -30.73
N SER A 121 -0.79 -17.58 -30.20
CA SER A 121 0.49 -17.54 -30.94
C SER A 121 1.36 -18.79 -30.69
N GLY A 122 0.72 -19.95 -30.62
CA GLY A 122 1.36 -21.25 -30.39
C GLY A 122 0.69 -22.36 -31.20
N ARG A 123 0.27 -22.06 -32.43
CA ARG A 123 -0.05 -23.04 -33.47
C ARG A 123 0.45 -22.53 -34.80
#